data_AF-A0AB73IVG6-F1
#
_entry.id   AF-A0AB73IVG6-F1
#
_cell.length_a   1.000
_cell.length_b   1.000
_cell.length_c   1.000
_cell.angle_alpha   90.00
_cell.angle_beta   90.00
_cell.angle_gamma   90.00
#
_symmetry.space_group_name_H-M   'P 1'
#
loop_
_entity.id
_entity.type
_entity.pdbx_description
1 polymer ?
#
loop_
_entity_poly.entity_id
_entity_poly.type
_entity_poly.pdbx_seq_one_letter_code
_entity_poly.pdbx_strand_id
1 'polypeptide(L)'
;DERTRGEEAYFTTSRFGLYWSGFGEPKPYVQAYRRPLSDILNGLTESGWRLDRLVEPQPLAEMQTVSARLHAELSQSPAFICVRARC
;
A
#
# COMPACT_ATOMS: atom_id res chain seq x y z
N ASP A 1 7.74 -0.36 7.77
CA ASP A 1 8.33 0.62 6.85
C ASP A 1 8.25 2.01 7.45
N GLU A 2 9.38 2.57 7.90
CA GLU A 2 9.43 3.93 8.46
C GLU A 2 9.12 5.01 7.41
N ARG A 3 9.22 4.69 6.11
CA ARG A 3 8.98 5.63 5.01
C ARG A 3 7.51 6.08 4.92
N THR A 4 6.59 5.27 5.44
CA THR A 4 5.13 5.46 5.32
C THR A 4 4.41 5.34 6.67
N ARG A 5 5.12 4.95 7.73
CA ARG A 5 4.62 4.91 9.10
C ARG A 5 4.61 6.34 9.65
N GLY A 6 3.56 7.09 9.32
CA GLY A 6 3.32 8.43 9.88
C GLY A 6 3.34 8.41 11.43
N GLU A 7 3.37 9.59 12.04
CA GLU A 7 3.55 9.74 13.49
C GLU A 7 2.32 9.31 14.32
N GLU A 8 1.17 9.17 13.67
CA GLU A 8 -0.09 8.83 14.33
C GLU A 8 -0.28 7.32 14.56
N ALA A 9 -1.19 6.99 15.48
CA ALA A 9 -1.54 5.61 15.80
C ALA A 9 -2.08 4.85 14.58
N TYR A 10 -1.89 3.52 14.57
CA TYR A 10 -2.31 2.66 13.46
C TYR A 10 -3.78 2.86 13.08
N PHE A 11 -4.65 3.05 14.08
CA PHE A 11 -6.10 3.16 13.96
C PHE A 11 -6.60 4.52 13.46
N THR A 12 -5.72 5.51 13.27
CA THR A 12 -6.11 6.83 12.77
C THR A 12 -5.85 6.93 11.27
N THR A 13 -6.78 7.57 10.55
CA THR A 13 -6.52 8.02 9.18
C THR A 13 -5.65 9.27 9.21
N SER A 14 -4.46 9.19 8.64
CA SER A 14 -3.49 10.30 8.64
C SER A 14 -3.03 10.64 7.22
N ARG A 15 -2.72 11.92 6.99
CA ARG A 15 -2.18 12.39 5.72
C ARG A 15 -0.66 12.44 5.80
N PHE A 16 0.01 11.95 4.76
CA PHE A 16 1.46 12.06 4.62
C PHE A 16 1.82 12.46 3.19
N GLY A 17 3.09 12.80 2.96
CA GLY A 17 3.60 13.04 1.62
C GLY A 17 5.10 12.83 1.51
N LEU A 18 5.55 12.57 0.28
CA LEU A 18 6.97 12.42 -0.03
C LEU A 18 7.27 12.79 -1.49
N TYR A 19 8.52 13.13 -1.79
CA TYR A 19 9.00 13.21 -3.17
C TYR A 19 9.24 11.80 -3.71
N TRP A 20 8.41 11.37 -4.66
CA TRP A 20 8.38 9.99 -5.14
C TRP A 20 9.29 9.79 -6.36
N SER A 21 10.22 8.84 -6.29
CA SER A 21 11.19 8.58 -7.37
C SER A 21 10.72 7.58 -8.44
N GLY A 22 9.50 7.06 -8.33
CA GLY A 22 8.93 6.18 -9.36
C GLY A 22 8.29 6.92 -10.55
N PHE A 23 8.26 8.25 -10.52
CA PHE A 23 7.97 9.10 -11.67
C PHE A 23 9.26 9.84 -12.05
N GLY A 24 9.44 10.17 -13.33
CA GLY A 24 10.67 10.76 -13.87
C GLY A 24 11.12 12.06 -13.20
N GLU A 25 12.23 12.64 -13.68
CA GLU A 25 12.79 13.85 -13.08
C GLU A 25 12.16 15.15 -13.64
N PRO A 26 11.83 16.13 -12.78
CA PRO A 26 12.03 16.16 -11.33
C PRO A 26 10.99 15.30 -10.57
N LYS A 27 11.44 14.66 -9.48
CA LYS A 27 10.56 13.85 -8.61
C LYS A 27 9.34 14.65 -8.14
N PRO A 28 8.10 14.24 -8.45
CA PRO A 28 6.92 14.94 -7.97
C PRO A 28 6.69 14.71 -6.48
N TYR A 29 6.14 15.72 -5.80
CA TYR A 29 5.62 15.56 -4.45
C TYR A 29 4.26 14.85 -4.49
N VAL A 30 4.17 13.69 -3.84
CA VAL A 30 2.96 12.88 -3.77
C VAL A 30 2.39 12.96 -2.37
N GLN A 31 1.08 13.22 -2.28
CA GLN A 31 0.32 13.18 -1.03
C GLN A 31 -0.55 11.92 -1.01
N ALA A 32 -0.66 11.30 0.16
CA ALA A 32 -1.46 10.10 0.36
C ALA A 32 -2.11 10.07 1.75
N TYR A 33 -3.14 9.24 1.88
CA TYR A 33 -3.80 8.95 3.15
C TYR A 33 -3.44 7.55 3.59
N ARG A 34 -2.86 7.44 4.79
CA ARG A 34 -2.72 6.18 5.49
C ARG A 34 -4.05 5.87 6.17
N ARG A 35 -4.57 4.66 5.98
CA ARG A 35 -5.80 4.18 6.64
C ARG A 35 -5.56 2.84 7.34
N PRO A 36 -6.25 2.57 8.45
CA PRO A 36 -6.37 1.22 8.99
C PRO A 36 -6.95 0.26 7.96
N LEU A 37 -6.57 -1.02 8.01
CA LEU A 37 -7.14 -2.04 7.10
C LEU A 37 -8.66 -2.15 7.29
N SER A 38 -9.16 -2.02 8.51
CA SER A 38 -10.59 -2.00 8.82
C SER A 38 -11.32 -0.90 8.06
N ASP A 39 -10.79 0.32 8.04
CA ASP A 39 -11.43 1.46 7.37
C ASP A 39 -11.52 1.24 5.86
N ILE A 40 -10.51 0.57 5.27
CA ILE A 40 -10.50 0.23 3.85
C ILE A 40 -11.56 -0.83 3.54
N LEU A 41 -11.61 -1.91 4.31
CA LEU A 41 -12.52 -3.03 4.05
C LEU A 41 -13.97 -2.70 4.41
N ASN A 42 -14.20 -2.09 5.57
CA ASN A 42 -15.54 -1.69 6.01
C ASN A 42 -16.12 -0.63 5.08
N GLY A 43 -15.30 0.33 4.62
CA GLY A 43 -15.76 1.34 3.65
C GLY A 43 -16.30 0.72 2.36
N LEU A 44 -15.75 -0.41 1.90
CA LEU A 44 -16.29 -1.14 0.75
C LEU A 44 -17.63 -1.80 1.09
N THR A 45 -17.70 -2.51 2.22
CA THR A 45 -18.90 -3.26 2.60
C THR A 45 -20.08 -2.37 2.98
N GLU A 46 -19.82 -1.27 3.68
CA GLU A 46 -20.83 -0.27 4.05
C GLU A 46 -21.36 0.48 2.82
N SER A 47 -20.54 0.59 1.76
CA SER A 47 -20.96 1.11 0.46
C SER A 47 -21.78 0.12 -0.37
N GLY A 48 -22.14 -1.05 0.18
CA GLY A 48 -22.96 -2.07 -0.48
C GLY A 48 -22.18 -3.09 -1.31
N TRP A 49 -20.85 -3.03 -1.35
CA TRP A 49 -20.05 -4.02 -2.07
C TRP A 49 -19.83 -5.28 -1.25
N ARG A 50 -19.92 -6.44 -1.87
CA ARG A 50 -19.50 -7.69 -1.25
C ARG A 50 -18.02 -7.94 -1.54
N LEU A 51 -17.21 -8.05 -0.48
CA LEU A 51 -15.81 -8.44 -0.58
C LEU A 51 -15.71 -9.86 -1.16
N ASP A 52 -14.93 -10.01 -2.23
CA ASP A 52 -14.73 -11.29 -2.92
C ASP A 52 -13.31 -11.84 -2.72
N ARG A 53 -12.29 -10.99 -2.83
CA ARG A 53 -10.90 -11.39 -2.61
C ARG A 53 -10.05 -10.23 -2.14
N LEU A 54 -9.22 -10.48 -1.13
CA LEU A 54 -8.11 -9.63 -0.73
C LEU A 54 -6.81 -10.38 -1.07
N VAL A 55 -5.87 -9.71 -1.72
CA VAL A 55 -4.55 -10.25 -2.04
C VAL A 55 -3.50 -9.29 -1.49
N GLU A 56 -2.53 -9.83 -0.76
CA GLU A 56 -1.27 -9.17 -0.40
C GLU A 56 -0.21 -9.71 -1.36
N PRO A 57 0.14 -8.97 -2.44
CA PRO A 57 1.03 -9.49 -3.48
C PRO A 57 2.44 -9.72 -2.94
N GLN A 58 3.03 -10.85 -3.30
CA GLN A 58 4.45 -11.12 -3.09
C GLN A 58 5.27 -10.63 -4.29
N PRO A 59 6.55 -10.23 -4.08
CA PRO A 59 7.42 -9.89 -5.19
C PRO A 59 7.63 -11.10 -6.11
N LEU A 60 7.69 -10.85 -7.41
CA LEU A 60 8.02 -11.87 -8.40
C LEU A 60 9.52 -12.21 -8.34
N ALA A 61 9.89 -13.44 -8.71
CA ALA A 61 11.30 -13.88 -8.67
C ALA A 61 12.21 -13.01 -9.55
N GLU A 62 11.71 -12.55 -10.70
CA GLU A 62 12.40 -11.65 -11.63
C GLU A 62 12.74 -10.30 -11.00
N MET A 63 12.01 -9.87 -9.96
CA MET A 63 12.34 -8.65 -9.23
C MET A 63 13.70 -8.76 -8.54
N GLN A 64 14.18 -9.97 -8.20
CA GLN A 64 15.48 -10.15 -7.57
C GLN A 64 16.62 -9.68 -8.47
N THR A 65 16.48 -9.78 -9.80
CA THR A 65 17.50 -9.32 -10.75
C THR A 65 17.49 -7.80 -10.95
N VAL A 66 16.32 -7.16 -10.74
CA VAL A 66 16.17 -5.69 -10.84
C VAL A 66 16.56 -5.02 -9.52
N SER A 67 16.14 -5.59 -8.39
CA SER A 67 16.45 -5.08 -7.06
C SER A 67 16.34 -6.18 -6.01
N ALA A 68 17.45 -6.87 -5.74
CA ALA A 68 17.54 -7.88 -4.69
C ALA A 68 17.14 -7.34 -3.31
N ARG A 69 17.49 -6.06 -3.03
CA ARG A 69 17.12 -5.38 -1.78
C ARG A 69 15.61 -5.27 -1.61
N LEU A 70 14.90 -4.73 -2.62
CA LEU A 70 13.46 -4.57 -2.55
C LEU A 70 12.75 -5.93 -2.58
N HIS A 71 13.26 -6.91 -3.33
CA HIS A 71 12.72 -8.27 -3.31
C HIS A 71 12.76 -8.84 -1.89
N ALA A 72 13.92 -8.80 -1.21
CA ALA A 72 14.06 -9.28 0.16
C ALA A 72 13.12 -8.55 1.14
N GLU A 73 12.98 -7.23 1.01
CA GLU A 73 12.08 -6.42 1.83
C GLU A 73 10.61 -6.80 1.62
N LEU A 74 10.15 -6.86 0.36
CA LEU A 74 8.75 -7.14 0.00
C LEU A 74 8.36 -8.61 0.22
N SER A 75 9.32 -9.53 0.28
CA SER A 75 9.06 -10.91 0.69
C SER A 75 8.72 -11.03 2.18
N GLN A 76 9.05 -10.04 3.01
CA GLN A 76 8.83 -10.07 4.46
C GLN A 76 7.69 -9.15 4.91
N SER A 77 7.37 -8.12 4.13
CA SER A 77 6.33 -7.15 4.49
C SER A 77 5.57 -6.69 3.25
N PRO A 78 4.23 -6.76 3.24
CA PRO A 78 3.43 -6.35 2.10
C PRO A 78 3.53 -4.83 1.90
N ALA A 79 3.71 -4.40 0.66
CA ALA A 79 3.65 -2.99 0.28
C ALA A 79 2.34 -2.62 -0.43
N PHE A 80 1.58 -3.61 -0.88
CA PHE A 80 0.35 -3.42 -1.64
C PHE A 80 -0.76 -4.30 -1.11
N ILE A 81 -1.99 -3.84 -1.28
CA ILE A 81 -3.20 -4.63 -1.14
C ILE A 81 -3.97 -4.55 -2.46
N CYS A 82 -4.49 -5.67 -2.92
CA CYS A 82 -5.37 -5.73 -4.08
C CYS A 82 -6.72 -6.26 -3.60
N VAL A 83 -7.78 -5.46 -3.80
CA VAL A 83 -9.12 -5.81 -3.36
C VAL A 83 -10.02 -6.02 -4.57
N ARG A 84 -10.71 -7.16 -4.59
CA ARG A 84 -11.80 -7.44 -5.54
C ARG A 84 -13.11 -7.49 -4.76
N ALA A 85 -14.08 -6.71 -5.22
CA ALA A 85 -15.43 -6.66 -4.68
C ALA A 85 -16.46 -6.76 -5.81
N ARG A 86 -17.69 -7.15 -5.47
CA ARG A 86 -18.80 -7.32 -6.43
C ARG A 86 -20.04 -6.60 -5.90
N CYS A 87 -20.84 -6.06 -6.81
CA CYS A 87 -22.13 -5.42 -6.53
C CYS A 87 -23.28 -6.42 -6.71
#